data_AF-A0A072NWM4-F1
#
_entry.id   AF-A0A072NWM4-F1
#
_cell.length_a   1.000
_cell.length_b   1.000
_cell.length_c   1.000
_cell.angle_alpha   90.00
_cell.angle_beta   90.00
_cell.angle_gamma   90.00
#
_symmetry.space_group_name_H-M   'P 1'
#
loop_
_entity.id
_entity.type
_entity.pdbx_description
1 polymer ?
#
loop_
_entity_poly.entity_id
_entity_poly.type
_entity_poly.pdbx_seq_one_letter_code
_entity_poly.pdbx_strand_id
1 'polypeptide(L)'
;MDAADALTSAQPFAHLTPRIQHISQSTIRKKWKPLPQSSQDRVRAILLSLKTKRATSGRIPTVGAKGKPRTKKTKSEVRDQDYERAVEEVTHKLLSRLPRMPFPSRASSTSTSSATDDQFSFEATLNRISSLQATLTMHQRSSHLLRNQIKREQRALKHDKAELTRLEDALRSSCALRTKQERGLHPLARLIDQHEDEGDNSDSHASPDNHMTERETNDEINRIAGIPAHSMQRDPTEGPISLDPGPDSHPDLKSLLQQLQNHLHSMENNTASIRPVLAAMTEAQVALDHFAAARFDEQTIRRLHGLDP
;
A
#
# COMPACT_ATOMS: atom_id res chain seq x y z
N MET A 1 -13.94 -45.96 20.66
CA MET A 1 -13.17 -45.12 21.62
C MET A 1 -12.08 -44.41 20.85
N ASP A 2 -12.39 -43.52 19.91
CA ASP A 2 -13.29 -42.35 19.92
C ASP A 2 -12.48 -41.06 20.05
N ALA A 3 -12.56 -40.30 18.96
CA ALA A 3 -12.94 -38.88 18.99
C ALA A 3 -11.96 -37.88 19.60
N ALA A 4 -10.71 -37.84 19.13
CA ALA A 4 -9.83 -36.70 19.41
C ALA A 4 -9.24 -35.98 18.18
N ASP A 5 -9.46 -36.49 16.96
CA ASP A 5 -8.74 -35.98 15.77
C ASP A 5 -9.62 -35.22 14.76
N ALA A 6 -10.87 -34.87 15.14
CA ALA A 6 -11.88 -34.34 14.21
C ALA A 6 -12.46 -32.97 14.59
N LEU A 7 -11.69 -32.07 15.21
CA LEU A 7 -12.16 -30.72 15.57
C LEU A 7 -11.16 -29.57 15.31
N THR A 8 -10.09 -29.81 14.56
CA THR A 8 -8.99 -28.82 14.38
C THR A 8 -9.12 -27.97 13.12
N SER A 9 -10.33 -27.75 12.59
CA SER A 9 -10.57 -26.91 11.41
C SER A 9 -11.59 -25.79 11.69
N ALA A 10 -11.33 -24.92 12.67
CA ALA A 10 -11.92 -23.56 12.73
C ALA A 10 -11.34 -22.75 13.90
N GLN A 11 -10.04 -22.45 13.91
CA GLN A 11 -9.52 -21.33 14.70
C GLN A 11 -8.87 -20.33 13.73
N PRO A 12 -9.35 -19.07 13.66
CA PRO A 12 -8.89 -18.09 12.68
C PRO A 12 -7.46 -17.56 12.94
N PHE A 13 -6.79 -18.06 13.99
CA PHE A 13 -5.44 -17.70 14.37
C PHE A 13 -4.65 -18.94 14.83
N ALA A 14 -3.35 -18.92 14.57
CA ALA A 14 -2.42 -19.93 15.06
C ALA A 14 -2.39 -19.90 16.60
N HIS A 15 -2.65 -21.04 17.24
CA HIS A 15 -2.52 -21.20 18.68
C HIS A 15 -1.28 -22.03 18.98
N LEU A 16 -0.47 -21.59 19.94
CA LEU A 16 0.69 -22.33 20.40
C LEU A 16 0.26 -23.32 21.49
N THR A 17 0.73 -24.56 21.40
CA THR A 17 0.53 -25.55 22.45
C THR A 17 1.54 -25.31 23.60
N PRO A 18 1.11 -25.37 24.87
CA PRO A 18 2.03 -25.18 25.98
C PRO A 18 3.01 -26.36 26.03
N ARG A 19 4.32 -26.08 25.90
CA ARG A 19 5.39 -27.07 25.98
C ARG A 19 6.25 -26.81 27.22
N ILE A 20 6.25 -27.77 28.13
CA ILE A 20 7.10 -27.72 29.33
C ILE A 20 8.51 -28.21 28.95
N GLN A 21 9.54 -27.42 29.27
CA GLN A 21 10.94 -27.83 29.15
C GLN A 21 11.55 -27.97 30.54
N HIS A 22 12.16 -29.14 30.81
CA HIS A 22 12.90 -29.37 32.05
C HIS A 22 14.33 -28.83 31.91
N ILE A 23 14.69 -27.84 32.74
CA ILE A 23 16.00 -27.19 32.73
C ILE A 23 16.74 -27.57 34.00
N SER A 24 18.00 -28.00 33.90
CA SER A 24 18.80 -28.36 35.06
C SER A 24 19.08 -27.17 35.98
N GLN A 25 19.13 -27.40 37.30
CA GLN A 25 19.44 -26.36 38.28
C GLN A 25 20.84 -25.74 38.06
N SER A 26 21.79 -26.52 37.53
CA SER A 26 23.11 -26.02 37.13
C SER A 26 23.03 -25.00 35.99
N THR A 27 22.16 -25.25 35.00
CA THR A 27 21.91 -24.33 33.88
C THR A 27 21.27 -23.04 34.37
N ILE A 28 20.31 -23.13 35.27
CA ILE A 28 19.68 -21.95 35.89
C ILE A 28 20.75 -21.13 36.63
N ARG A 29 21.50 -21.72 37.55
CA ARG A 29 22.51 -20.97 38.33
C ARG A 29 23.64 -20.37 37.47
N LYS A 30 24.02 -21.03 36.38
CA LYS A 30 25.12 -20.58 35.49
C LYS A 30 24.67 -19.56 34.45
N LYS A 31 23.51 -19.76 33.81
CA LYS A 31 23.05 -18.96 32.67
C LYS A 31 22.00 -17.91 33.04
N TRP A 32 21.28 -18.09 34.14
CA TRP A 32 20.21 -17.15 34.54
C TRP A 32 20.80 -16.17 35.54
N LYS A 33 21.13 -14.99 35.04
CA LYS A 33 21.63 -13.88 35.85
C LYS A 33 20.44 -13.13 36.48
N PRO A 34 20.63 -12.49 37.64
CA PRO A 34 19.62 -11.58 38.15
C PRO A 34 19.40 -10.45 37.16
N LEU A 35 18.17 -9.91 37.15
CA LEU A 35 17.77 -8.83 36.26
C LEU A 35 18.72 -7.62 36.40
N PRO A 36 19.12 -6.93 35.30
CA PRO A 36 19.93 -5.72 35.39
C PRO A 36 19.26 -4.63 36.22
N GLN A 37 20.07 -3.82 36.92
CA GLN A 37 19.58 -2.80 37.85
C GLN A 37 18.59 -1.82 37.20
N SER A 38 18.85 -1.38 35.96
CA SER A 38 17.97 -0.48 35.20
C SER A 38 16.57 -1.07 34.97
N SER A 39 16.49 -2.37 34.68
CA SER A 39 15.21 -3.07 34.52
C SER A 39 14.52 -3.29 35.87
N GLN A 40 15.27 -3.51 36.95
CA GLN A 40 14.71 -3.57 38.31
C GLN A 40 14.08 -2.23 38.71
N ASP A 41 14.74 -1.12 38.39
CA ASP A 41 14.22 0.24 38.67
C ASP A 41 12.94 0.54 37.89
N ARG A 42 12.81 0.07 36.65
CA ARG A 42 11.55 0.15 35.89
C ARG A 42 10.43 -0.67 36.51
N VAL A 43 10.72 -1.90 36.95
CA VAL A 43 9.73 -2.75 37.65
C VAL A 43 9.31 -2.10 38.97
N ARG A 44 10.25 -1.51 39.73
CA ARG A 44 9.96 -0.71 40.93
C ARG A 44 9.02 0.44 40.60
N ALA A 45 9.31 1.21 39.55
CA ALA A 45 8.48 2.33 39.13
C ALA A 45 7.05 1.89 38.75
N ILE A 46 6.90 0.77 38.03
CA ILE A 46 5.59 0.21 37.66
C ILE A 46 4.81 -0.20 38.91
N LEU A 47 5.42 -0.99 39.81
CA LEU A 47 4.76 -1.45 41.03
C LEU A 47 4.37 -0.28 41.96
N LEU A 48 5.25 0.72 42.09
CA LEU A 48 4.93 1.97 42.79
C LEU A 48 3.80 2.74 42.10
N SER A 49 3.78 2.80 40.77
CA SER A 49 2.71 3.45 40.01
C SER A 49 1.37 2.72 40.16
N LEU A 50 1.36 1.40 40.32
CA LEU A 50 0.14 0.64 40.59
C LEU A 50 -0.38 0.91 41.99
N LYS A 51 0.53 1.07 42.96
CA LYS A 51 0.19 1.49 44.32
C LYS A 51 -0.42 2.90 44.33
N THR A 52 0.17 3.85 43.59
CA THR A 52 -0.32 5.24 43.56
C THR A 52 -1.57 5.42 42.71
N LYS A 53 -1.63 4.85 41.49
CA LYS A 53 -2.79 5.00 40.58
C LYS A 53 -4.07 4.41 41.16
N ARG A 54 -3.99 3.34 41.95
CA ARG A 54 -5.18 2.76 42.60
C ARG A 54 -5.58 3.52 43.86
N ALA A 55 -4.62 4.03 44.63
CA ALA A 55 -4.90 4.94 45.74
C ALA A 55 -5.60 6.24 45.28
N THR A 56 -5.31 6.74 44.07
CA THR A 56 -6.01 7.89 43.47
C THR A 56 -7.25 7.53 42.66
N SER A 57 -7.39 6.28 42.22
CA SER A 57 -8.59 5.76 41.55
C SER A 57 -9.66 5.29 42.54
N GLY A 58 -9.41 5.38 43.84
CA GLY A 58 -10.47 5.46 44.84
C GLY A 58 -11.04 6.87 44.81
N ARG A 59 -12.09 7.09 44.01
CA ARG A 59 -13.00 8.26 44.02
C ARG A 59 -12.31 9.60 44.36
N ILE A 60 -12.16 10.46 43.35
CA ILE A 60 -12.14 11.92 43.55
C ILE A 60 -13.19 12.25 44.64
N PRO A 61 -12.79 12.81 45.79
CA PRO A 61 -13.75 13.28 46.77
C PRO A 61 -14.59 14.31 46.03
N THR A 62 -15.87 14.01 45.85
CA THR A 62 -16.82 15.00 45.38
C THR A 62 -16.79 16.14 46.40
N VAL A 63 -16.11 17.21 46.01
CA VAL A 63 -16.03 18.48 46.74
C VAL A 63 -17.44 19.07 46.70
N GLY A 64 -18.29 18.64 47.64
CA GLY A 64 -19.67 19.09 47.75
C GLY A 64 -20.56 18.30 48.72
N ALA A 65 -20.23 17.06 49.07
CA ALA A 65 -21.08 16.28 49.96
C ALA A 65 -20.72 16.47 51.45
N LYS A 66 -21.31 17.47 52.11
CA LYS A 66 -21.38 17.55 53.57
C LYS A 66 -22.25 16.39 54.09
N GLY A 67 -21.65 15.21 54.27
CA GLY A 67 -22.31 14.02 54.81
C GLY A 67 -21.57 13.48 56.03
N LYS A 68 -22.31 13.32 57.13
CA LYS A 68 -21.94 12.76 58.45
C LYS A 68 -20.85 11.66 58.42
N PRO A 69 -20.00 11.56 59.47
CA PRO A 69 -19.02 10.49 59.60
C PRO A 69 -19.73 9.13 59.61
N ARG A 70 -19.58 8.35 58.53
CA ARG A 70 -20.09 6.99 58.43
C ARG A 70 -19.16 6.08 59.24
N THR A 71 -19.57 5.70 60.44
CA THR A 71 -18.81 4.83 61.36
C THR A 71 -18.80 3.35 60.97
N LYS A 72 -19.42 2.97 59.84
CA LYS A 72 -19.51 1.59 59.36
C LYS A 72 -18.98 1.51 57.93
N LYS A 73 -17.75 1.00 57.80
CA LYS A 73 -17.15 0.62 56.51
C LYS A 73 -18.10 -0.36 55.81
N THR A 74 -18.41 -0.11 54.54
CA THR A 74 -19.25 -1.06 53.79
C THR A 74 -18.46 -2.35 53.55
N LYS A 75 -19.14 -3.49 53.39
CA LYS A 75 -18.49 -4.78 53.07
C LYS A 75 -17.58 -4.68 51.83
N SER A 76 -17.91 -3.80 50.88
CA SER A 76 -17.07 -3.49 49.72
C SER A 76 -15.77 -2.80 50.13
N GLU A 77 -15.83 -1.79 51.01
CA GLU A 77 -14.67 -1.02 51.45
C GLU A 77 -13.70 -1.85 52.31
N VAL A 78 -14.24 -2.79 53.11
CA VAL A 78 -13.41 -3.77 53.83
C VAL A 78 -12.72 -4.71 52.84
N ARG A 79 -13.45 -5.23 51.85
CA ARG A 79 -12.85 -6.05 50.79
C ARG A 79 -11.78 -5.29 50.01
N ASP A 80 -12.04 -4.03 49.65
CA ASP A 80 -11.08 -3.19 48.94
C ASP A 80 -9.81 -2.96 49.76
N GLN A 81 -9.94 -2.73 51.08
CA GLN A 81 -8.78 -2.63 52.00
C GLN A 81 -8.00 -3.94 52.13
N ASP A 82 -8.69 -5.08 52.18
CA ASP A 82 -8.04 -6.39 52.22
C ASP A 82 -7.31 -6.70 50.89
N TYR A 83 -7.89 -6.29 49.76
CA TYR A 83 -7.25 -6.35 48.43
C TYR A 83 -6.02 -5.44 48.34
N GLU A 84 -6.12 -4.20 48.84
CA GLU A 84 -4.99 -3.26 48.87
C GLU A 84 -3.85 -3.82 49.73
N ARG A 85 -4.15 -4.33 50.93
CA ARG A 85 -3.16 -4.97 51.80
C ARG A 85 -2.51 -6.19 51.14
N ALA A 86 -3.29 -7.04 50.47
CA ALA A 86 -2.77 -8.18 49.74
C ALA A 86 -1.84 -7.75 48.59
N VAL A 87 -2.21 -6.70 47.84
CA VAL A 87 -1.37 -6.15 46.77
C VAL A 87 -0.09 -5.51 47.32
N GLU A 88 -0.16 -4.82 48.45
CA GLU A 88 1.01 -4.26 49.13
C GLU A 88 1.99 -5.34 49.60
N GLU A 89 1.47 -6.40 50.20
CA GLU A 89 2.28 -7.54 50.65
C GLU A 89 2.95 -8.24 49.45
N VAL A 90 2.20 -8.48 48.38
CA VAL A 90 2.73 -9.05 47.14
C VAL A 90 3.79 -8.12 46.54
N THR A 91 3.54 -6.81 46.52
CA THR A 91 4.49 -5.82 46.00
C THR A 91 5.78 -5.83 46.82
N HIS A 92 5.71 -5.84 48.14
CA HIS A 92 6.87 -5.89 49.02
C HIS A 92 7.67 -7.20 48.88
N LYS A 93 6.98 -8.34 48.76
CA LYS A 93 7.60 -9.65 48.50
C LYS A 93 8.27 -9.69 47.13
N LEU A 94 7.64 -9.13 46.10
CA LEU A 94 8.23 -9.07 44.76
C LEU A 94 9.45 -8.16 44.73
N LEU A 95 9.39 -6.97 45.35
CA LEU A 95 10.52 -6.04 45.40
C LEU A 95 11.73 -6.60 46.15
N SER A 96 11.51 -7.34 47.23
CA SER A 96 12.58 -8.00 47.99
C SER A 96 13.17 -9.23 47.29
N ARG A 97 12.39 -9.90 46.43
CA ARG A 97 12.83 -11.10 45.69
C ARG A 97 13.39 -10.81 44.30
N LEU A 98 13.03 -9.67 43.70
CA LEU A 98 13.50 -9.22 42.39
C LEU A 98 15.03 -9.25 42.20
N PRO A 99 15.86 -8.80 43.16
CA PRO A 99 17.32 -8.84 42.99
C PRO A 99 17.92 -10.26 43.07
N ARG A 100 17.16 -11.24 43.59
CA ARG A 100 17.62 -12.63 43.81
C ARG A 100 16.95 -13.63 42.89
N MET A 101 15.99 -13.21 42.06
CA MET A 101 15.32 -14.09 41.12
C MET A 101 16.20 -14.32 39.89
N PRO A 102 16.56 -15.58 39.57
CA PRO A 102 17.30 -15.87 38.36
C PRO A 102 16.36 -15.70 37.17
N PHE A 103 16.66 -14.78 36.26
CA PHE A 103 15.91 -14.63 35.03
C PHE A 103 16.64 -15.32 33.89
N PRO A 104 15.93 -16.06 33.02
CA PRO A 104 16.54 -16.58 31.81
C PRO A 104 17.23 -15.44 31.07
N SER A 105 18.55 -15.60 30.84
CA SER A 105 19.30 -14.60 30.09
C SER A 105 18.70 -14.50 28.70
N ARG A 106 18.25 -13.30 28.33
CA ARG A 106 17.86 -12.92 26.96
C ARG A 106 18.99 -13.16 25.95
N ALA A 107 20.22 -13.43 26.40
CA ALA A 107 21.39 -13.68 25.56
C ALA A 107 21.50 -15.13 25.02
N SER A 108 20.67 -16.08 25.46
CA SER A 108 20.72 -17.44 24.89
C SER A 108 20.10 -17.56 23.49
N SER A 109 19.49 -16.50 22.96
CA SER A 109 19.28 -16.33 21.52
C SER A 109 20.47 -15.58 20.92
N THR A 110 21.63 -16.24 20.93
CA THR A 110 22.80 -15.82 20.15
C THR A 110 22.52 -16.13 18.68
N SER A 111 21.68 -15.29 18.07
CA SER A 111 21.52 -14.97 16.64
C SER A 111 20.17 -14.25 16.52
N THR A 112 20.14 -12.99 16.09
CA THR A 112 18.93 -12.15 15.82
C THR A 112 18.26 -11.44 17.02
N SER A 113 19.04 -10.75 17.85
CA SER A 113 18.53 -9.93 18.97
C SER A 113 17.74 -8.66 18.56
N SER A 114 17.50 -8.40 17.28
CA SER A 114 16.57 -7.36 16.80
C SER A 114 15.20 -7.92 16.39
N ALA A 115 15.11 -9.18 15.95
CA ALA A 115 13.90 -9.69 15.31
C ALA A 115 12.78 -10.07 16.29
N THR A 116 13.13 -10.55 17.49
CA THR A 116 12.13 -11.07 18.44
C THR A 116 11.62 -10.04 19.45
N ASP A 117 12.35 -8.94 19.67
CA ASP A 117 11.88 -7.85 20.54
C ASP A 117 10.86 -6.97 19.79
N ASP A 118 11.04 -6.81 18.47
CA ASP A 118 10.07 -6.12 17.60
C ASP A 118 8.77 -6.91 17.45
N GLN A 119 8.82 -8.25 17.49
CA GLN A 119 7.67 -9.12 17.25
C GLN A 119 6.55 -9.01 18.30
N PHE A 120 6.86 -8.50 19.50
CA PHE A 120 5.88 -8.22 20.56
C PHE A 120 5.95 -6.78 21.09
N SER A 121 6.55 -5.87 20.32
CA SER A 121 6.54 -4.45 20.69
C SER A 121 5.17 -3.84 20.40
N PHE A 122 4.52 -3.34 21.46
CA PHE A 122 3.22 -2.68 21.36
C PHE A 122 3.30 -1.43 20.47
N GLU A 123 4.39 -0.67 20.59
CA GLU A 123 4.62 0.55 19.81
C GLU A 123 4.82 0.26 18.31
N ALA A 124 5.60 -0.76 17.92
CA ALA A 124 5.72 -1.10 16.51
C ALA A 124 4.40 -1.66 15.94
N THR A 125 3.62 -2.35 16.76
CA THR A 125 2.27 -2.79 16.37
C THR A 125 1.35 -1.60 16.12
N LEU A 126 1.36 -0.59 16.99
CA LEU A 126 0.58 0.65 16.78
C LEU A 126 1.03 1.42 15.53
N ASN A 127 2.34 1.55 15.31
CA ASN A 127 2.88 2.18 14.12
C ASN A 127 2.47 1.44 12.85
N ARG A 128 2.51 0.09 12.88
CA ARG A 128 2.03 -0.75 11.79
C ARG A 128 0.54 -0.54 11.54
N ILE A 129 -0.30 -0.54 12.58
CA ILE A 129 -1.74 -0.27 12.45
C ILE A 129 -1.97 1.10 11.83
N SER A 130 -1.29 2.15 12.31
CA SER A 130 -1.40 3.50 11.76
C SER A 130 -1.00 3.56 10.28
N SER A 131 0.11 2.91 9.90
CA SER A 131 0.55 2.83 8.52
C SER A 131 -0.46 2.10 7.62
N LEU A 132 -1.03 0.99 8.09
CA LEU A 132 -2.03 0.23 7.36
C LEU A 132 -3.36 0.98 7.23
N GLN A 133 -3.73 1.76 8.25
CA GLN A 133 -4.90 2.64 8.17
C GLN A 133 -4.70 3.78 7.17
N ALA A 134 -3.50 4.36 7.12
CA ALA A 134 -3.17 5.40 6.14
C ALA A 134 -3.20 4.86 4.71
N THR A 135 -2.59 3.69 4.46
CA THR A 135 -2.62 3.06 3.12
C THR A 135 -4.05 2.68 2.72
N LEU A 136 -4.82 2.07 3.63
CA LEU A 136 -6.22 1.74 3.38
C LEU A 136 -7.05 3.00 3.05
N THR A 137 -6.86 4.09 3.78
CA THR A 137 -7.55 5.36 3.51
C THR A 137 -7.17 5.93 2.15
N MET A 138 -5.88 5.88 1.78
CA MET A 138 -5.40 6.31 0.47
C MET A 138 -6.05 5.48 -0.66
N HIS A 139 -6.06 4.16 -0.54
CA HIS A 139 -6.67 3.27 -1.53
C HIS A 139 -8.20 3.44 -1.62
N GLN A 140 -8.87 3.69 -0.50
CA GLN A 140 -10.31 4.01 -0.51
C GLN A 140 -10.60 5.30 -1.28
N ARG A 141 -9.78 6.34 -1.07
CA ARG A 141 -9.90 7.62 -1.77
C ARG A 141 -9.61 7.49 -3.26
N SER A 142 -8.55 6.78 -3.65
CA SER A 142 -8.23 6.56 -5.07
C SER A 142 -9.31 5.75 -5.77
N SER A 143 -9.82 4.68 -5.14
CA SER A 143 -10.96 3.92 -5.66
C SER A 143 -12.21 4.80 -5.85
N HIS A 144 -12.48 5.72 -4.92
CA HIS A 144 -13.61 6.65 -5.06
C HIS A 144 -13.41 7.60 -6.26
N LEU A 145 -12.21 8.15 -6.42
CA LEU A 145 -11.87 9.01 -7.56
C LEU A 145 -12.01 8.27 -8.89
N LEU A 146 -11.45 7.05 -9.00
CA LEU A 146 -11.55 6.23 -10.20
C LEU A 146 -13.00 5.89 -10.54
N ARG A 147 -13.82 5.55 -9.54
CA ARG A 147 -15.26 5.31 -9.76
C ARG A 147 -15.98 6.55 -10.27
N ASN A 148 -15.62 7.74 -9.79
CA ASN A 148 -16.20 8.99 -10.26
C ASN A 148 -15.74 9.31 -11.69
N GLN A 149 -14.49 9.03 -12.02
CA GLN A 149 -13.96 9.19 -13.38
C GLN A 149 -14.64 8.23 -14.36
N ILE A 150 -14.76 6.95 -14.00
CA ILE A 150 -15.49 5.95 -14.80
C ILE A 150 -16.94 6.41 -15.04
N LYS A 151 -17.63 6.94 -14.03
CA LYS A 151 -18.99 7.48 -14.20
C LYS A 151 -19.03 8.67 -15.17
N ARG A 152 -18.00 9.52 -15.18
CA ARG A 152 -17.89 10.64 -16.11
C ARG A 152 -17.72 10.13 -17.54
N GLU A 153 -16.78 9.22 -17.75
CA GLU A 153 -16.51 8.61 -19.06
C GLU A 153 -17.71 7.81 -19.58
N GLN A 154 -18.39 7.06 -18.72
CA GLN A 154 -19.63 6.38 -19.08
C GLN A 154 -20.74 7.33 -19.53
N ARG A 155 -20.81 8.55 -18.98
CA ARG A 155 -21.77 9.57 -19.44
C ARG A 155 -21.36 10.16 -20.79
N ALA A 156 -20.08 10.46 -21.00
CA ALA A 156 -19.56 10.91 -22.29
C ALA A 156 -19.83 9.87 -23.37
N LEU A 157 -19.49 8.61 -23.11
CA LEU A 157 -19.72 7.51 -24.04
C LEU A 157 -21.21 7.32 -24.38
N LYS A 158 -22.13 7.54 -23.43
CA LYS A 158 -23.57 7.53 -23.72
C LYS A 158 -23.99 8.67 -24.65
N HIS A 159 -23.41 9.85 -24.47
CA HIS A 159 -23.66 10.99 -25.35
C HIS A 159 -23.17 10.68 -26.76
N ASP A 160 -21.94 10.20 -26.91
CA ASP A 160 -21.34 9.87 -28.21
C ASP A 160 -22.12 8.75 -28.91
N LYS A 161 -22.56 7.73 -28.17
CA LYS A 161 -23.44 6.70 -28.71
C LYS A 161 -24.77 7.27 -29.20
N ALA A 162 -25.39 8.18 -28.46
CA ALA A 162 -26.63 8.81 -28.87
C ALA A 162 -26.42 9.66 -30.14
N GLU A 163 -25.29 10.37 -30.23
CA GLU A 163 -24.92 11.13 -31.43
C GLU A 163 -24.70 10.22 -32.64
N LEU A 164 -23.98 9.11 -32.49
CA LEU A 164 -23.81 8.12 -33.54
C LEU A 164 -25.16 7.56 -34.01
N THR A 165 -26.04 7.17 -33.07
CA THR A 165 -27.38 6.69 -33.46
C THR A 165 -28.18 7.75 -34.22
N ARG A 166 -28.06 9.02 -33.84
CA ARG A 166 -28.72 10.13 -34.53
C ARG A 166 -28.17 10.30 -35.96
N LEU A 167 -26.86 10.19 -36.14
CA LEU A 167 -26.23 10.27 -37.46
C LEU A 167 -26.57 9.06 -38.33
N GLU A 168 -26.59 7.86 -37.76
CA GLU A 168 -27.03 6.64 -38.44
C GLU A 168 -28.48 6.74 -38.90
N ASP A 169 -29.39 7.23 -38.06
CA ASP A 169 -30.79 7.46 -38.42
C ASP A 169 -30.94 8.54 -39.49
N ALA A 170 -30.16 9.63 -39.40
CA ALA A 170 -30.14 10.69 -40.40
C ALA A 170 -29.67 10.15 -41.77
N LEU A 171 -28.56 9.42 -41.81
CA LEU A 171 -28.05 8.77 -43.02
C LEU A 171 -29.05 7.76 -43.58
N ARG A 172 -29.64 6.94 -42.72
CA ARG A 172 -30.66 5.96 -43.12
C ARG A 172 -31.89 6.63 -43.71
N SER A 173 -32.35 7.74 -43.13
CA SER A 173 -33.48 8.51 -43.66
C SER A 173 -33.14 9.19 -45.00
N SER A 174 -31.91 9.70 -45.16
CA SER A 174 -31.40 10.26 -46.42
C SER A 174 -31.35 9.22 -47.53
N CYS A 175 -30.73 8.05 -47.30
CA CYS A 175 -30.73 6.94 -48.25
C CYS A 175 -32.16 6.46 -48.57
N ALA A 176 -33.05 6.41 -47.58
CA ALA A 176 -34.45 6.02 -47.79
C ALA A 176 -35.22 7.05 -48.64
N LEU A 177 -34.94 8.35 -48.50
CA LEU A 177 -35.49 9.40 -49.35
C LEU A 177 -34.92 9.32 -50.77
N ARG A 178 -33.60 9.17 -50.90
CA ARG A 178 -32.93 9.02 -52.20
C ARG A 178 -33.48 7.83 -52.98
N THR A 179 -33.58 6.66 -52.35
CA THR A 179 -34.15 5.47 -53.01
C THR A 179 -35.62 5.65 -53.40
N LYS A 180 -36.42 6.43 -52.65
CA LYS A 180 -37.80 6.78 -53.06
C LYS A 180 -37.81 7.73 -54.25
N GLN A 181 -36.92 8.72 -54.29
CA GLN A 181 -36.76 9.62 -55.43
C GLN A 181 -36.34 8.84 -56.69
N GLU A 182 -35.34 7.96 -56.56
CA GLU A 182 -34.83 7.13 -57.66
C GLU A 182 -35.87 6.15 -58.23
N ARG A 183 -36.82 5.66 -57.43
CA ARG A 183 -37.89 4.76 -57.90
C ARG A 183 -38.81 5.40 -58.95
N GLY A 184 -38.84 6.74 -59.02
CA GLY A 184 -39.60 7.49 -60.04
C GLY A 184 -38.77 7.92 -61.26
N LEU A 185 -37.46 7.66 -61.28
CA LEU A 185 -36.56 8.13 -62.34
C LEU A 185 -36.39 7.11 -63.47
N HIS A 186 -36.25 7.62 -64.69
CA HIS A 186 -35.99 6.81 -65.88
C HIS A 186 -34.54 6.28 -65.87
N PRO A 187 -34.25 5.06 -66.37
CA PRO A 187 -32.93 4.42 -66.29
C PRO A 187 -31.73 5.25 -66.81
N LEU A 188 -31.95 6.17 -67.76
CA LEU A 188 -30.90 7.10 -68.24
C LEU A 188 -30.60 8.23 -67.25
N ALA A 189 -31.62 8.76 -66.55
CA ALA A 189 -31.41 9.77 -65.51
C ALA A 189 -30.68 9.16 -64.30
N ARG A 190 -30.92 7.88 -64.02
CA ARG A 190 -30.21 7.12 -62.99
C ARG A 190 -28.70 6.94 -63.28
N LEU A 191 -28.32 6.83 -64.57
CA LEU A 191 -26.91 6.75 -64.97
C LEU A 191 -26.18 8.10 -64.85
N ILE A 192 -26.89 9.21 -65.06
CA ILE A 192 -26.32 10.56 -64.96
C ILE A 192 -26.11 10.95 -63.49
N ASP A 193 -27.09 10.66 -62.62
CA ASP A 193 -27.00 10.91 -61.16
C ASP A 193 -25.84 10.12 -60.49
N GLN A 194 -25.56 8.90 -60.98
CA GLN A 194 -24.39 8.13 -60.52
C GLN A 194 -23.05 8.76 -60.91
N HIS A 195 -23.02 9.54 -61.99
CA HIS A 195 -21.80 10.16 -62.51
C HIS A 195 -21.53 11.54 -61.86
N GLU A 196 -22.55 12.19 -61.29
CA GLU A 196 -22.42 13.45 -60.55
C GLU A 196 -21.89 13.24 -59.12
N ASP A 197 -22.27 12.14 -58.46
CA ASP A 197 -21.82 11.83 -57.07
C ASP A 197 -20.32 11.45 -56.97
N GLU A 198 -19.69 10.96 -58.04
CA GLU A 198 -18.24 10.69 -58.07
C GLU A 198 -17.42 11.94 -58.45
N GLY A 199 -18.08 13.03 -58.86
CA GLY A 199 -17.43 14.24 -59.41
C GLY A 199 -17.24 15.39 -58.42
N ASP A 200 -17.87 15.37 -57.24
CA ASP A 200 -17.87 16.50 -56.30
C ASP A 200 -16.94 16.27 -55.10
N ASN A 201 -15.65 16.08 -55.39
CA ASN A 201 -14.57 16.17 -54.39
C ASN A 201 -13.65 17.36 -54.68
N SER A 202 -14.23 18.48 -55.09
CA SER A 202 -13.50 19.70 -55.37
C SER A 202 -14.30 20.92 -54.92
N ASP A 203 -13.80 21.51 -53.83
CA ASP A 203 -13.89 22.94 -53.53
C ASP A 203 -15.07 23.39 -52.66
N SER A 204 -14.83 23.41 -51.35
CA SER A 204 -15.40 24.44 -50.48
C SER A 204 -14.38 24.93 -49.46
N HIS A 205 -13.77 26.05 -49.82
CA HIS A 205 -13.38 27.16 -48.95
C HIS A 205 -12.42 26.87 -47.78
N ALA A 206 -11.13 27.01 -48.10
CA ALA A 206 -10.16 27.55 -47.15
C ALA A 206 -10.57 28.99 -46.76
N SER A 207 -10.91 29.18 -45.48
CA SER A 207 -10.78 30.46 -44.79
C SER A 207 -10.28 30.20 -43.36
N PRO A 208 -9.45 31.09 -42.81
CA PRO A 208 -8.51 30.78 -41.76
C PRO A 208 -9.08 31.13 -40.39
N ASP A 209 -9.25 30.17 -39.49
CA ASP A 209 -8.97 30.39 -38.06
C ASP A 209 -9.12 29.11 -37.23
N ASN A 210 -8.23 29.00 -36.24
CA ASN A 210 -8.24 28.05 -35.12
C ASN A 210 -8.00 26.56 -35.43
N HIS A 211 -6.79 26.26 -35.90
CA HIS A 211 -6.11 25.02 -35.52
C HIS A 211 -5.06 25.37 -34.44
N MET A 212 -5.49 25.44 -33.17
CA MET A 212 -4.57 25.34 -32.04
C MET A 212 -3.89 23.98 -32.16
N THR A 213 -2.60 23.99 -32.48
CA THR A 213 -1.83 22.77 -32.66
C THR A 213 -1.64 22.12 -31.29
N GLU A 214 -1.60 20.80 -31.22
CA GLU A 214 -1.32 20.03 -29.99
C GLU A 214 0.00 20.43 -29.31
N ARG A 215 0.84 21.25 -29.95
CA ARG A 215 2.01 21.90 -29.36
C ARG A 215 1.66 23.01 -28.36
N GLU A 216 0.65 23.82 -28.64
CA GLU A 216 0.26 24.96 -27.78
C GLU A 216 -0.42 24.49 -26.48
N THR A 217 -1.18 23.39 -26.53
CA THR A 217 -1.76 22.79 -25.33
C THR A 217 -0.70 22.24 -24.39
N ASN A 218 0.38 21.65 -24.91
CA ASN A 218 1.50 21.18 -24.11
C ASN A 218 2.28 22.33 -23.46
N ASP A 219 2.46 23.44 -24.16
CA ASP A 219 3.11 24.63 -23.61
C ASP A 219 2.25 25.35 -22.55
N GLU A 220 0.92 25.32 -22.69
CA GLU A 220 -0.01 25.84 -21.68
C GLU A 220 -0.10 24.93 -20.44
N ILE A 221 -0.06 23.60 -20.61
CA ILE A 221 0.06 22.63 -19.52
C ILE A 221 1.38 22.84 -18.75
N ASN A 222 2.49 23.11 -19.45
CA ASN A 222 3.78 23.37 -18.82
C ASN A 222 3.82 24.70 -18.05
N ARG A 223 3.08 25.73 -18.49
CA ARG A 223 2.91 27.00 -17.76
C ARG A 223 2.05 26.84 -16.49
N ILE A 224 0.98 26.06 -16.56
CA ILE A 224 0.11 25.79 -15.39
C ILE A 224 0.83 24.92 -14.35
N ALA A 225 1.75 24.05 -14.76
CA ALA A 225 2.57 23.21 -13.89
C ALA A 225 3.82 23.91 -13.32
N GLY A 226 4.10 25.16 -13.68
CA GLY A 226 5.19 25.96 -13.10
C GLY A 226 6.61 25.50 -13.46
N ILE A 227 6.80 24.85 -14.61
CA ILE A 227 8.11 24.37 -15.06
C ILE A 227 8.79 25.47 -15.88
N PRO A 228 9.93 26.05 -15.45
CA PRO A 228 10.59 27.12 -16.19
C PRO A 228 11.28 26.57 -17.44
N ALA A 229 10.94 27.13 -18.60
CA ALA A 229 11.60 26.86 -19.87
C ALA A 229 12.99 27.53 -19.90
N HIS A 230 14.04 26.78 -19.52
CA HIS A 230 15.42 27.20 -19.71
C HIS A 230 16.18 26.17 -20.54
N SER A 231 16.70 26.64 -21.68
CA SER A 231 17.90 26.16 -22.36
C SER A 231 17.84 24.78 -23.06
N MET A 232 17.51 24.81 -24.35
CA MET A 232 18.07 23.87 -25.34
C MET A 232 19.00 24.64 -26.27
N GLN A 233 20.25 24.83 -25.83
CA GLN A 233 21.38 25.07 -26.73
C GLN A 233 22.27 23.83 -26.61
N ARG A 234 22.17 22.93 -27.60
CA ARG A 234 23.06 21.76 -27.73
C ARG A 234 24.23 22.15 -28.63
N ASP A 235 25.43 22.19 -28.07
CA ASP A 235 26.68 22.01 -28.81
C ASP A 235 27.11 20.52 -28.72
N PRO A 236 27.61 19.90 -29.80
CA PRO A 236 27.99 18.50 -29.80
C PRO A 236 29.52 18.35 -29.76
N THR A 237 30.13 18.15 -28.59
CA THR A 237 31.48 17.55 -28.51
C THR A 237 31.74 16.85 -27.17
N GLU A 238 31.85 15.52 -27.26
CA GLU A 238 32.63 14.53 -26.49
C GLU A 238 33.03 14.74 -25.01
N GLY A 239 32.71 13.73 -24.18
CA GLY A 239 33.40 13.41 -22.93
C GLY A 239 32.52 12.65 -21.91
N PRO A 240 32.98 11.54 -21.31
CA PRO A 240 32.21 10.81 -20.29
C PRO A 240 32.18 11.62 -18.98
N ILE A 241 30.97 11.96 -18.53
CA ILE A 241 30.75 12.77 -17.32
C ILE A 241 31.14 11.93 -16.09
N SER A 242 32.30 12.23 -15.51
CA SER A 242 32.71 11.78 -14.18
C SER A 242 31.92 12.55 -13.13
N LEU A 243 31.07 11.85 -12.37
CA LEU A 243 30.24 12.38 -11.27
C LEU A 243 31.04 12.45 -9.96
N ASP A 244 32.15 13.19 -9.94
CA ASP A 244 32.84 13.54 -8.69
C ASP A 244 32.68 15.05 -8.42
N PRO A 245 31.90 15.46 -7.40
CA PRO A 245 31.67 16.87 -7.13
C PRO A 245 32.88 17.46 -6.42
N GLY A 246 33.65 18.29 -7.14
CA GLY A 246 34.71 19.11 -6.58
C GLY A 246 34.24 19.99 -5.41
N PRO A 247 35.17 20.49 -4.59
CA PRO A 247 34.91 21.10 -3.29
C PRO A 247 34.01 22.36 -3.30
N ASP A 248 33.77 22.96 -4.46
CA ASP A 248 33.05 24.24 -4.62
C ASP A 248 31.58 24.10 -5.06
N SER A 249 31.03 22.88 -5.10
CA SER A 249 29.61 22.67 -5.47
C SER A 249 28.67 23.13 -4.36
N HIS A 250 27.77 24.08 -4.70
CA HIS A 250 26.75 24.68 -3.82
C HIS A 250 26.06 23.65 -2.89
N PRO A 251 25.82 23.98 -1.62
CA PRO A 251 25.25 23.05 -0.63
C PRO A 251 23.89 22.49 -1.05
N ASP A 252 23.12 23.25 -1.82
CA ASP A 252 21.80 22.89 -2.34
C ASP A 252 21.87 21.83 -3.45
N LEU A 253 22.97 21.78 -4.22
CA LEU A 253 23.16 20.75 -5.25
C LEU A 253 23.48 19.40 -4.60
N LYS A 254 24.28 19.41 -3.52
CA LYS A 254 24.62 18.21 -2.75
C LYS A 254 23.39 17.63 -2.06
N SER A 255 22.52 18.47 -1.50
CA SER A 255 21.26 18.02 -0.89
C SER A 255 20.30 17.45 -1.94
N LEU A 256 20.21 18.06 -3.13
CA LEU A 256 19.39 17.55 -4.24
C LEU A 256 19.92 16.20 -4.77
N LEU A 257 21.23 16.06 -4.98
CA LEU A 257 21.83 14.79 -5.40
C LEU A 257 21.62 13.70 -4.33
N GLN A 258 21.73 14.04 -3.06
CA GLN A 258 21.45 13.11 -1.97
C GLN A 258 19.96 12.72 -1.93
N GLN A 259 19.05 13.65 -2.17
CA GLN A 259 17.62 13.37 -2.28
C GLN A 259 17.30 12.46 -3.47
N LEU A 260 17.94 12.69 -4.62
CA LEU A 260 17.78 11.85 -5.81
C LEU A 260 18.36 10.45 -5.56
N GLN A 261 19.52 10.35 -4.92
CA GLN A 261 20.13 9.07 -4.56
C GLN A 261 19.25 8.30 -3.57
N ASN A 262 18.70 8.96 -2.55
CA ASN A 262 17.75 8.37 -1.61
C ASN A 262 16.46 7.91 -2.31
N HIS A 263 15.97 8.68 -3.28
CA HIS A 263 14.78 8.33 -4.06
C HIS A 263 15.03 7.12 -4.98
N LEU A 264 16.16 7.09 -5.70
CA LEU A 264 16.56 5.94 -6.52
C LEU A 264 16.75 4.69 -5.66
N HIS A 265 17.35 4.82 -4.48
CA HIS A 265 17.52 3.70 -3.56
C HIS A 265 16.17 3.20 -2.99
N SER A 266 15.21 4.10 -2.77
CA SER A 266 13.83 3.74 -2.41
C SER A 266 13.11 3.02 -3.56
N MET A 267 13.26 3.50 -4.79
CA MET A 267 12.72 2.83 -5.98
C MET A 267 13.36 1.45 -6.18
N GLU A 268 14.66 1.32 -5.92
CA GLU A 268 15.35 0.04 -5.98
C GLU A 268 14.82 -0.94 -4.94
N ASN A 269 14.66 -0.52 -3.68
CA ASN A 269 14.08 -1.38 -2.65
C ASN A 269 12.62 -1.75 -2.93
N ASN A 270 11.83 -0.84 -3.50
CA ASN A 270 10.45 -1.13 -3.91
C ASN A 270 10.43 -2.18 -5.04
N THR A 271 11.32 -2.07 -6.01
CA THR A 271 11.42 -3.01 -7.15
C THR A 271 12.13 -4.33 -6.81
N ALA A 272 12.89 -4.39 -5.71
CA ALA A 272 13.58 -5.60 -5.27
C ALA A 272 12.63 -6.78 -5.04
N SER A 273 11.41 -6.51 -4.57
CA SER A 273 10.36 -7.53 -4.36
C SER A 273 9.84 -8.17 -5.66
N ILE A 274 9.96 -7.47 -6.79
CA ILE A 274 9.46 -7.93 -8.11
C ILE A 274 10.54 -8.73 -8.86
N ARG A 275 11.83 -8.51 -8.56
CA ARG A 275 12.95 -9.27 -9.16
C ARG A 275 12.79 -10.80 -9.08
N PRO A 276 12.41 -11.43 -7.95
CA PRO A 276 12.21 -12.87 -7.91
C PRO A 276 11.01 -13.34 -8.74
N VAL A 277 9.97 -12.51 -8.89
CA VAL A 277 8.81 -12.81 -9.74
C VAL A 277 9.21 -12.80 -11.20
N LEU A 278 10.02 -11.81 -11.62
CA LEU A 278 10.57 -11.78 -12.98
C LEU A 278 11.48 -12.99 -13.25
N ALA A 279 12.33 -13.37 -12.30
CA ALA A 279 13.16 -14.57 -12.42
C ALA A 279 12.31 -15.85 -12.56
N ALA A 280 11.27 -16.00 -11.74
CA ALA A 280 10.34 -17.13 -11.84
C ALA A 280 9.55 -17.11 -13.16
N MET A 281 9.19 -15.93 -13.68
CA MET A 281 8.51 -15.79 -14.96
C MET A 281 9.43 -16.18 -16.12
N THR A 282 10.71 -15.78 -16.08
CA THR A 282 11.71 -16.20 -17.07
C THR A 282 11.99 -17.70 -16.99
N GLU A 283 12.03 -18.28 -15.79
CA GLU A 283 12.20 -19.72 -15.59
C GLU A 283 11.00 -20.50 -16.14
N ALA A 284 9.78 -20.02 -15.85
CA ALA A 284 8.56 -20.61 -16.40
C ALA A 284 8.50 -20.50 -17.93
N GLN A 285 8.94 -19.38 -18.50
CA GLN A 285 9.04 -19.21 -19.94
C GLN A 285 10.03 -20.21 -20.55
N VAL A 286 11.24 -20.33 -20.00
CA VAL A 286 12.24 -21.29 -20.47
C VAL A 286 11.75 -22.73 -20.33
N ALA A 287 11.04 -23.06 -19.25
CA ALA A 287 10.44 -24.39 -19.06
C ALA A 287 9.35 -24.69 -20.10
N LEU A 288 8.52 -23.69 -20.42
CA LEU A 288 7.50 -23.80 -21.47
C LEU A 288 8.12 -23.92 -22.86
N ASP A 289 9.16 -23.15 -23.16
CA ASP A 289 9.88 -23.21 -24.43
C ASP A 289 10.55 -24.58 -24.60
N HIS A 290 11.17 -25.12 -23.54
CA HIS A 290 11.74 -26.47 -23.52
C HIS A 290 10.67 -27.55 -23.72
N PHE A 291 9.52 -27.41 -23.06
CA PHE A 291 8.39 -28.33 -23.25
C PHE A 291 7.82 -28.25 -24.67
N ALA A 292 7.71 -27.04 -25.22
CA ALA A 292 7.21 -26.83 -26.57
C ALA A 292 8.15 -27.45 -27.60
N ALA A 293 9.46 -27.24 -27.46
CA ALA A 293 10.49 -27.85 -28.30
C ALA A 293 10.52 -29.38 -28.22
N ALA A 294 10.15 -29.96 -27.08
CA ALA A 294 10.12 -31.42 -26.90
C ALA A 294 8.86 -32.09 -27.48
N ARG A 295 7.75 -31.34 -27.64
CA ARG A 295 6.43 -31.92 -27.94
C ARG A 295 5.78 -31.46 -29.24
N PHE A 296 6.23 -30.34 -29.82
CA PHE A 296 5.63 -29.76 -31.01
C PHE A 296 6.65 -29.62 -32.14
N ASP A 297 6.18 -29.72 -33.39
CA ASP A 297 7.00 -29.45 -34.58
C ASP A 297 7.34 -27.95 -34.68
N GLU A 298 8.48 -27.64 -35.29
CA GLU A 298 9.01 -26.27 -35.40
C GLU A 298 8.02 -25.28 -36.03
N GLN A 299 7.17 -25.76 -36.96
CA GLN A 299 6.11 -24.94 -37.57
C GLN A 299 4.98 -24.60 -36.59
N THR A 300 4.64 -25.49 -35.66
CA THR A 300 3.63 -25.24 -34.63
C THR A 300 4.15 -24.26 -33.58
N ILE A 301 5.44 -24.34 -33.25
CA ILE A 301 6.12 -23.40 -32.36
C ILE A 301 6.11 -21.99 -32.97
N ARG A 302 6.46 -21.85 -34.27
CA ARG A 302 6.42 -20.55 -34.97
C ARG A 302 5.02 -19.91 -34.97
N ARG A 303 3.97 -20.71 -35.12
CA ARG A 303 2.57 -20.24 -35.01
C ARG A 303 2.20 -19.79 -33.60
N LEU A 304 2.64 -20.51 -32.57
CA LEU A 304 2.39 -20.14 -31.16
C LEU A 304 3.09 -18.83 -30.76
N HIS A 305 4.26 -18.56 -31.31
CA HIS A 305 4.98 -17.29 -31.12
C HIS A 305 4.51 -16.15 -32.04
N GLY A 306 3.52 -16.38 -32.91
CA GLY A 306 2.99 -15.36 -33.82
C GLY A 306 4.01 -14.88 -34.87
N LEU A 307 4.97 -15.75 -35.24
CA LEU A 307 6.06 -15.45 -36.17
C LEU A 307 5.76 -15.87 -37.63
N ASP A 308 4.54 -16.32 -37.92
CA ASP A 308 4.03 -16.50 -39.29
C ASP A 308 3.05 -15.36 -39.62
N PRO A 309 3.13 -14.73 -40.81
CA PRO A 309 2.18 -13.73 -41.29
C PRO A 309 0.80 -14.32 -41.61
#